data_AF-H8MUK4-F1
#
_entry.id   AF-H8MUK4-F1
#
_cell.length_a   1.000
_cell.length_b   1.000
_cell.length_c   1.000
_cell.angle_alpha   90.00
_cell.angle_beta   90.00
_cell.angle_gamma   90.00
#
_symmetry.space_group_name_H-M   'P 1'
#
loop_
_entity.id
_entity.type
_entity.pdbx_description
1 polymer ?
#
loop_
_entity_poly.entity_id
_entity_poly.type
_entity_poly.pdbx_seq_one_letter_code
_entity_poly.pdbx_strand_id
1 'polypeptide(L)'
;MDSWLRSRMHELNDLNSVINLASWDREVYLPSKAASARAQQLATVQAIHHERLVDPRLGEALARAGEGGRTSRPSPPTSAPWCASSPGSATARCACPPGW
;
A
#
# COMPACT_ATOMS: atom_id res chain seq x y z
N MET A 1 16.71 1.18 -11.58
CA MET A 1 15.67 1.24 -10.52
C MET A 1 16.33 1.19 -9.16
N ASP A 2 16.04 2.16 -8.30
CA ASP A 2 16.72 2.39 -7.03
C ASP A 2 16.51 1.23 -6.04
N SER A 3 17.60 0.54 -5.67
CA SER A 3 17.58 -0.59 -4.73
C SER A 3 17.15 -0.18 -3.32
N TRP A 4 17.52 1.04 -2.89
CA TRP A 4 17.12 1.58 -1.60
C TRP A 4 15.61 1.77 -1.49
N LEU A 5 14.97 2.36 -2.51
CA LEU A 5 13.52 2.60 -2.50
C LEU A 5 12.76 1.27 -2.37
N ARG A 6 13.15 0.26 -3.15
CA ARG A 6 12.57 -1.09 -3.00
C ARG A 6 12.74 -1.64 -1.60
N SER A 7 13.96 -1.59 -1.05
CA SER A 7 14.21 -2.08 0.32
C SER A 7 13.35 -1.35 1.35
N ARG A 8 13.17 -0.03 1.22
CA ARG A 8 12.33 0.77 2.12
C ARG A 8 10.85 0.41 1.98
N MET A 9 10.37 0.13 0.77
CA MET A 9 8.99 -0.33 0.57
C MET A 9 8.76 -1.71 1.18
N HIS A 10 9.72 -2.62 1.08
CA HIS A 10 9.66 -3.93 1.75
C HIS A 10 9.63 -3.76 3.28
N GLU A 11 10.52 -2.95 3.84
CA GLU A 11 10.55 -2.65 5.28
C GLU A 11 9.20 -2.12 5.79
N LEU A 12 8.60 -1.15 5.10
CA LEU A 12 7.29 -0.60 5.46
C LEU A 12 6.18 -1.66 5.38
N ASN A 13 6.20 -2.50 4.34
CA ASN A 13 5.23 -3.58 4.19
C ASN A 13 5.34 -4.61 5.32
N ASP A 14 6.55 -4.98 5.72
CA ASP A 14 6.79 -5.94 6.78
C ASP A 14 6.33 -5.39 8.13
N LEU A 15 6.66 -4.13 8.44
CA LEU A 15 6.19 -3.45 9.64
C LEU A 15 4.65 -3.39 9.69
N ASN A 16 4.00 -3.03 8.58
CA ASN A 16 2.54 -3.00 8.49
C ASN A 16 1.93 -4.39 8.66
N SER A 17 2.56 -5.43 8.10
CA SER A 17 2.12 -6.82 8.25
C SER A 17 2.19 -7.28 9.70
N VAL A 18 3.26 -6.92 10.44
CA VAL A 18 3.39 -7.20 11.88
C VAL A 18 2.32 -6.45 12.68
N ILE A 19 2.06 -5.18 12.38
CA ILE A 19 1.00 -4.40 13.04
C ILE A 19 -0.36 -5.07 12.84
N ASN A 20 -0.67 -5.51 11.62
CA ASN A 20 -1.94 -6.17 11.30
C ASN A 20 -2.06 -7.52 12.02
N LEU A 21 -1.01 -8.33 12.00
CA LEU A 21 -0.99 -9.62 12.70
C LEU A 21 -1.18 -9.45 14.21
N ALA A 22 -0.44 -8.52 14.84
CA ALA A 22 -0.55 -8.25 16.26
C ALA A 22 -1.88 -7.60 16.64
N SER A 23 -2.48 -6.83 15.73
CA SER A 23 -3.84 -6.28 15.89
C SER A 23 -4.91 -7.35 15.75
N TRP A 24 -4.74 -8.34 14.88
CA TRP A 24 -5.67 -9.48 14.81
C TRP A 24 -5.56 -10.40 16.02
N ASP A 25 -4.33 -10.72 16.45
CA ASP A 25 -4.09 -11.64 17.58
C ASP A 25 -4.73 -11.15 18.90
N ARG A 26 -4.90 -9.83 19.07
CA ARG A 26 -5.61 -9.26 20.23
C ARG A 26 -7.08 -9.65 20.31
N GLU A 27 -7.71 -9.96 19.18
CA GLU A 27 -9.15 -10.22 19.07
C GLU A 27 -9.50 -11.68 19.35
N VAL A 28 -8.53 -12.61 19.16
CA VAL A 28 -8.80 -14.05 19.20
C VAL A 28 -8.14 -14.74 20.40
N TYR A 29 -6.86 -14.49 20.66
CA TYR A 29 -6.07 -15.32 21.59
C TYR A 29 -5.48 -14.57 22.79
N LEU A 30 -5.55 -13.23 22.80
CA LEU A 30 -4.86 -12.44 23.83
C LEU A 30 -5.56 -12.54 25.21
N PRO A 31 -4.86 -13.01 26.26
CA PRO A 31 -5.40 -13.01 27.62
C PRO A 31 -5.66 -11.58 28.12
N SER A 32 -6.69 -11.38 28.93
CA SER A 32 -7.08 -10.04 29.43
C SER A 32 -5.94 -9.28 30.13
N LYS A 33 -5.07 -10.00 30.86
CA LYS A 33 -3.89 -9.42 31.54
C LYS A 33 -2.78 -8.95 30.60
N ALA A 34 -2.78 -9.40 29.34
CA ALA A 34 -1.76 -9.05 28.35
C ALA A 34 -2.14 -7.82 27.49
N ALA A 35 -3.35 -7.26 27.66
CA ALA A 35 -3.86 -6.14 26.87
C ALA A 35 -2.93 -4.92 26.89
N SER A 36 -2.42 -4.54 28.07
CA SER A 36 -1.52 -3.38 28.20
C SER A 36 -0.18 -3.61 27.50
N ALA A 37 0.41 -4.80 27.63
CA ALA A 37 1.67 -5.13 26.99
C ALA A 37 1.53 -5.14 25.46
N ARG A 38 0.43 -5.71 24.92
CA ARG A 38 0.15 -5.68 23.48
C ARG A 38 -0.11 -4.27 22.97
N ALA A 39 -0.81 -3.42 23.73
CA ALA A 39 -1.02 -2.03 23.36
C ALA A 39 0.31 -1.27 23.24
N GLN A 40 1.25 -1.48 24.18
CA GLN A 40 2.58 -0.89 24.11
C GLN A 40 3.39 -1.39 22.90
N GLN A 41 3.35 -2.70 22.61
CA GLN A 41 4.00 -3.27 21.43
C GLN A 41 3.48 -2.63 20.14
N LEU A 42 2.15 -2.54 19.99
CA LEU A 42 1.53 -1.92 18.82
C LEU A 42 1.92 -0.44 18.70
N ALA A 43 1.87 0.32 19.79
CA ALA A 43 2.26 1.74 19.79
C ALA A 43 3.71 1.92 19.32
N THR A 44 4.64 1.11 19.83
CA THR A 44 6.06 1.18 19.43
C THR A 44 6.25 0.89 17.95
N VAL A 45 5.67 -0.21 17.44
CA VAL A 45 5.86 -0.59 16.02
C VAL A 45 5.15 0.39 15.08
N GLN A 46 3.98 0.90 15.46
CA GLN A 46 3.28 1.94 14.68
C GLN A 46 4.08 3.24 14.62
N ALA A 47 4.71 3.66 15.73
CA ALA A 47 5.57 4.84 15.74
C ALA A 47 6.77 4.67 14.79
N ILE A 48 7.43 3.51 14.82
CA ILE A 48 8.55 3.20 13.92
C ILE A 48 8.07 3.20 12.46
N HIS A 49 6.96 2.53 12.15
CA HIS A 49 6.39 2.52 10.81
C HIS A 49 6.10 3.95 10.32
N HIS A 50 5.48 4.77 11.17
CA HIS A 50 5.18 6.16 10.83
C HIS A 50 6.45 6.98 10.57
N GLU A 51 7.45 6.90 11.46
CA GLU A 51 8.74 7.59 11.30
C GLU A 51 9.41 7.24 9.97
N ARG A 52 9.44 5.96 9.60
CA ARG A 52 10.01 5.49 8.33
C ARG A 52 9.21 5.93 7.11
N LEU A 53 7.89 6.05 7.26
CA LEU A 53 6.98 6.46 6.19
C LEU A 53 7.08 7.96 5.89
N VAL A 54 7.33 8.79 6.90
CA VAL A 54 7.43 10.26 6.76
C VAL A 54 8.86 10.76 6.54
N ASP A 55 9.81 9.85 6.35
CA ASP A 55 11.21 10.18 6.02
C ASP A 55 11.28 11.02 4.73
N PRO A 56 11.82 12.25 4.75
CA PRO A 56 11.92 13.12 3.57
C PRO A 56 12.63 12.45 2.38
N ARG A 57 13.63 11.59 2.67
CA ARG A 57 14.37 10.84 1.65
C ARG A 57 13.46 9.93 0.83
N LEU A 58 12.41 9.39 1.45
CA LEU A 58 11.42 8.57 0.75
C LEU A 58 10.65 9.42 -0.28
N GLY A 59 10.26 10.63 0.09
CA GLY A 59 9.59 11.58 -0.82
C GLY A 59 10.46 11.92 -2.04
N GLU A 60 11.73 12.22 -1.82
CA GLU A 60 12.69 12.46 -2.90
C GLU A 60 12.88 11.25 -3.81
N ALA A 61 12.98 10.05 -3.23
CA ALA A 61 13.13 8.82 -4.00
C ALA A 61 11.88 8.50 -4.84
N LEU A 62 10.69 8.73 -4.29
CA LEU A 62 9.42 8.57 -5.02
C LEU A 62 9.28 9.59 -6.15
N ALA A 63 9.67 10.85 -5.92
CA ALA A 63 9.67 11.88 -6.95
C ALA A 63 10.55 11.48 -8.15
N ARG A 64 11.80 11.07 -7.89
CA ARG A 64 12.70 10.56 -8.94
C ARG A 64 12.14 9.34 -9.67
N ALA A 65 11.54 8.39 -8.94
CA ALA A 65 10.93 7.21 -9.55
C ALA A 65 9.71 7.57 -10.43
N GLY A 66 8.93 8.57 -10.03
CA GLY A 66 7.76 9.06 -10.77
C GLY A 66 8.11 9.80 -12.06
N GLU A 67 9.30 10.41 -12.15
CA GLU A 67 9.79 11.04 -13.38
C GLU A 67 9.98 10.03 -14.53
N GLY A 68 10.42 8.81 -14.22
CA GLY A 68 10.52 7.72 -15.19
C GLY A 68 9.23 6.91 -15.38
N GLY A 69 8.26 7.07 -14.47
CA GLY A 69 7.00 6.33 -14.41
C GLY A 69 5.79 7.03 -15.04
N ARG A 70 5.93 8.25 -15.58
CA ARG A 70 4.92 8.89 -16.44
C ARG A 70 4.85 8.26 -17.83
N THR A 71 4.93 6.92 -17.91
CA THR A 71 4.33 6.24 -19.06
C THR A 71 2.83 6.44 -18.90
N SER A 72 2.26 7.36 -19.69
CA SER A 72 0.82 7.43 -19.85
C SER A 72 0.36 6.02 -20.16
N ARG A 73 -0.37 5.36 -19.23
CA ARG A 73 -1.13 4.18 -19.61
C ARG A 73 -1.95 4.63 -20.82
N PRO A 74 -1.78 4.02 -22.00
CA PRO A 74 -2.55 4.45 -23.16
C PRO A 74 -4.02 4.39 -22.74
N SER A 75 -4.74 5.49 -22.92
CA SER A 75 -6.18 5.49 -22.69
C SER A 75 -6.76 4.37 -23.57
N PRO A 76 -7.66 3.53 -23.03
CA PRO A 76 -8.31 2.53 -23.86
C PRO A 76 -9.00 3.26 -25.03
N PRO A 77 -9.00 2.67 -26.25
CA PRO A 77 -9.63 3.31 -27.39
C PRO A 77 -11.10 3.59 -27.06
N THR A 78 -11.55 4.83 -27.31
CA THR A 78 -12.94 5.26 -27.01
C THR A 78 -13.98 4.45 -27.79
N SER A 79 -13.58 3.78 -28.87
CA SER A 79 -14.41 2.87 -29.66
C SER A 79 -14.48 1.44 -29.13
N ALA A 80 -13.80 1.11 -28.02
CA ALA A 80 -13.85 -0.24 -27.46
C ALA A 80 -15.25 -0.56 -26.89
N PRO A 81 -15.88 -1.67 -27.33
CA PRO A 81 -17.27 -1.99 -26.96
C PRO A 81 -17.47 -2.26 -25.45
N TRP A 82 -16.40 -2.58 -24.72
CA TRP A 82 -16.41 -2.81 -23.27
C TRP A 82 -16.22 -1.55 -22.41
N CYS A 83 -15.86 -0.39 -22.99
CA CYS A 83 -15.72 0.85 -22.20
C CYS A 83 -17.05 1.63 -22.05
N ALA A 84 -18.05 1.40 -22.90
CA ALA A 84 -19.35 2.09 -22.81
C ALA A 84 -20.37 1.37 -21.90
N SER A 85 -20.08 0.14 -21.46
CA SER A 85 -21.07 -0.77 -20.88
C SER A 85 -21.05 -0.85 -19.34
N SER A 86 -20.42 0.10 -18.64
CA SER A 86 -20.54 0.21 -17.17
C SER A 86 -21.64 1.22 -16.80
N PRO A 87 -22.84 0.79 -16.35
CA PRO A 87 -23.79 1.72 -15.79
C PRO A 87 -23.32 2.10 -14.38
N GLY A 88 -22.99 3.38 -14.18
CA GLY A 88 -23.14 4.00 -12.87
C GLY A 88 -21.96 4.00 -11.89
N SER A 89 -20.70 4.18 -12.32
CA SER A 89 -19.71 4.79 -11.42
C SER A 89 -18.59 5.52 -12.17
N ALA A 90 -18.33 6.77 -11.78
CA ALA A 90 -17.31 7.66 -12.34
C ALA A 90 -15.84 7.19 -12.14
N THR A 91 -15.64 5.93 -11.75
CA THR A 91 -14.34 5.30 -11.47
C THR A 91 -14.24 3.88 -12.04
N ALA A 92 -15.13 3.49 -12.95
CA ALA A 92 -15.07 2.19 -13.60
C ALA A 92 -13.77 2.09 -14.44
N ARG A 93 -12.76 1.45 -13.85
CA ARG A 93 -11.58 0.99 -14.58
C ARG A 93 -12.07 0.06 -15.68
N CYS A 94 -11.93 0.44 -16.96
CA CYS A 94 -12.13 -0.50 -18.07
C CYS A 94 -11.16 -1.67 -17.80
N ALA A 95 -11.68 -2.80 -17.32
CA ALA A 95 -10.90 -4.01 -17.13
C ALA A 95 -10.77 -4.67 -18.50
N CYS A 96 -9.53 -4.84 -18.98
CA CYS A 96 -9.27 -5.66 -20.15
C CYS A 96 -9.58 -7.13 -19.78
N PRO A 97 -10.34 -7.89 -20.58
CA PRO A 97 -10.50 -9.32 -20.34
C PRO A 97 -9.15 -10.04 -20.44
N PRO A 98 -8.93 -11.13 -19.69
CA PRO A 98 -7.67 -11.86 -19.74
C PRO A 98 -7.46 -12.46 -21.14
N GLY A 99 -6.29 -12.20 -21.76
CA GLY A 99 -5.89 -12.79 -23.04
C GLY A 99 -5.58 -11.82 -24.19
N TRP A 100 -5.58 -10.50 -23.95
CA TRP A 100 -5.16 -9.46 -24.89
C TRP A 100 -4.06 -8.58 -24.28
#